data_AF-A0A077PUI1-F1
#
_entry.id   AF-A0A077PUI1-F1
#
_cell.length_a   1.000
_cell.length_b   1.000
_cell.length_c   1.000
_cell.angle_alpha   90.00
_cell.angle_beta   90.00
_cell.angle_gamma   90.00
#
_symmetry.space_group_name_H-M   'P 1'
#
loop_
_entity.id
_entity.type
_entity.pdbx_description
1 polymer ?
#
loop_
_entity_poly.entity_id
_entity_poly.type
_entity_poly.pdbx_seq_one_letter_code
_entity_poly.pdbx_strand_id
1 'polypeptide(L)'
;MQDKKPDTTVLNDNNLVIVTTPEYVKDSIKEAIEEHAASRNHPDATLQDKGFVILSNDVGSDSETMAATPKAVKAVKAAYDLANNANDNANLALPVGVPVPWPTENPPEGWLICNGDLFDTAKYPKLALAYPSGILPDLRGEFIRGWDTEGIIDPGRTLLSPQTDAIQNIVGTFGRTQLFQDYVASGPFQQSNSLLSNGLHPSPTQDSGYGASEWTFDASRAVRTAMETRPRNIAFNYIVRAA
;
A
#
# COMPACT_ATOMS: atom_id res chain seq x y z
N MET A 1 -65.98 11.81 -36.56
CA MET A 1 -67.19 11.67 -37.43
C MET A 1 -67.20 12.88 -38.38
N GLN A 2 -68.32 13.34 -38.96
CA GLN A 2 -68.28 14.53 -39.83
C GLN A 2 -68.12 15.83 -39.02
N ASP A 3 -67.10 16.63 -39.38
CA ASP A 3 -66.89 17.98 -38.84
C ASP A 3 -68.03 18.93 -39.22
N LYS A 4 -69.08 19.02 -38.39
CA LYS A 4 -70.04 20.11 -38.45
C LYS A 4 -69.51 21.33 -37.70
N LYS A 5 -68.51 22.00 -38.27
CA LYS A 5 -68.26 23.42 -37.96
C LYS A 5 -69.53 24.21 -38.33
N PRO A 6 -70.05 25.08 -37.46
CA PRO A 6 -71.10 26.01 -37.84
C PRO A 6 -70.50 27.06 -38.77
N ASP A 7 -70.88 27.02 -40.05
CA ASP A 7 -70.43 27.98 -41.05
C ASP A 7 -71.12 29.32 -40.78
N THR A 8 -70.34 30.35 -40.40
CA THR A 8 -70.86 31.62 -39.87
C THR A 8 -71.26 32.58 -40.99
N THR A 9 -72.35 32.24 -41.68
CA THR A 9 -73.00 33.12 -42.65
C THR A 9 -73.63 34.34 -41.94
N VAL A 10 -72.94 35.47 -41.99
CA VAL A 10 -73.46 36.75 -41.50
C VAL A 10 -74.55 37.24 -42.45
N LEU A 11 -75.81 36.92 -42.13
CA LEU A 11 -76.97 37.50 -42.79
C LEU A 11 -77.23 38.89 -42.23
N ASN A 12 -76.86 39.92 -43.01
CA ASN A 12 -77.25 41.30 -42.76
C ASN A 12 -78.75 41.48 -43.03
N ASP A 13 -79.60 41.12 -42.06
CA ASP A 13 -80.78 41.92 -41.68
C ASP A 13 -81.52 41.33 -40.48
N ASN A 14 -82.02 42.23 -39.62
CA ASN A 14 -82.72 41.97 -38.36
C ASN A 14 -81.87 41.39 -37.21
N ASN A 15 -82.36 41.62 -35.98
CA ASN A 15 -81.62 41.45 -34.72
C ASN A 15 -81.58 39.99 -34.22
N LEU A 16 -81.41 39.02 -35.12
CA LEU A 16 -81.53 37.58 -34.84
C LEU A 16 -80.23 36.99 -34.29
N VAL A 17 -80.10 36.97 -32.95
CA VAL A 17 -78.98 36.29 -32.28
C VAL A 17 -79.22 34.77 -32.27
N ILE A 18 -78.45 34.04 -33.07
CA ILE A 18 -78.43 32.57 -33.03
C ILE A 18 -77.60 32.13 -31.82
N VAL A 19 -78.22 31.42 -30.87
CA VAL A 19 -77.58 30.94 -29.64
C VAL A 19 -77.56 29.41 -29.61
N THR A 20 -76.39 28.84 -29.33
CA THR A 20 -76.18 27.38 -29.24
C THR A 20 -76.85 26.80 -27.98
N THR A 21 -77.37 25.56 -28.07
CA THR A 21 -78.06 24.94 -26.93
C THR A 21 -77.10 24.55 -25.80
N PRO A 22 -77.52 24.63 -24.51
CA PRO A 22 -76.66 24.24 -23.38
C PRO A 22 -76.23 22.77 -23.36
N GLU A 23 -76.94 21.90 -24.09
CA GLU A 23 -76.62 20.47 -24.23
C GLU A 23 -75.49 20.28 -25.24
N TYR A 24 -75.59 20.86 -26.44
CA TYR A 24 -74.51 20.85 -27.43
C TYR A 24 -73.20 21.45 -26.87
N VAL A 25 -73.30 22.50 -26.05
CA VAL A 25 -72.13 23.08 -25.37
C VAL A 25 -71.51 22.10 -24.37
N LYS A 26 -72.30 21.33 -23.62
CA LYS A 26 -71.77 20.29 -22.70
C LYS A 26 -71.15 19.13 -23.46
N ASP A 27 -71.80 18.65 -24.51
CA ASP A 27 -71.35 17.49 -25.28
C ASP A 27 -70.06 17.81 -26.04
N SER A 28 -69.95 18.98 -26.67
CA SER A 28 -68.71 19.41 -27.34
C SER A 28 -67.56 19.71 -26.36
N ILE A 29 -67.85 20.25 -25.17
CA ILE A 29 -66.85 20.35 -24.09
C ILE A 29 -66.40 18.97 -23.60
N LYS A 30 -67.32 18.01 -23.47
CA LYS A 30 -67.00 16.64 -23.05
C LYS A 30 -66.14 15.93 -24.10
N GLU A 31 -66.52 15.99 -25.38
CA GLU A 31 -65.76 15.42 -26.50
C GLU A 31 -64.35 16.01 -26.56
N ALA A 32 -64.19 17.33 -26.40
CA ALA A 32 -62.88 17.98 -26.36
C ALA A 32 -62.04 17.59 -25.12
N ILE A 33 -62.66 17.31 -23.96
CA ILE A 33 -61.96 16.82 -22.76
C ILE A 33 -61.52 15.36 -22.95
N GLU A 34 -62.37 14.51 -23.54
CA GLU A 34 -62.05 13.11 -23.84
C GLU A 34 -60.95 13.01 -24.92
N GLU A 35 -60.98 13.86 -25.95
CA GLU A 35 -59.89 14.01 -26.93
C GLU A 35 -58.61 14.50 -26.26
N HIS A 36 -58.67 15.56 -25.45
CA HIS A 36 -57.50 16.10 -24.75
C HIS A 36 -56.84 15.06 -23.83
N ALA A 37 -57.63 14.30 -23.07
CA ALA A 37 -57.14 13.25 -22.17
C ALA A 37 -56.55 12.03 -22.92
N ALA A 38 -56.99 11.77 -24.16
CA ALA A 38 -56.37 10.78 -25.05
C ALA A 38 -55.13 11.34 -25.78
N SER A 39 -55.06 12.66 -25.97
CA SER A 39 -53.95 13.32 -26.65
C SER A 39 -52.65 13.27 -25.85
N ARG A 40 -51.52 13.31 -26.55
CA ARG A 40 -50.20 13.61 -25.98
C ARG A 40 -49.61 14.90 -26.55
N ASN A 41 -50.47 15.82 -26.98
CA ASN A 41 -50.06 17.08 -27.60
C ASN A 41 -49.68 18.14 -26.54
N HIS A 42 -48.65 17.83 -25.76
CA HIS A 42 -47.99 18.72 -24.82
C HIS A 42 -46.52 18.87 -25.22
N PRO A 43 -45.84 19.98 -24.90
CA PRO A 43 -44.40 20.10 -25.12
C PRO A 43 -43.63 19.08 -24.27
N ASP A 44 -42.44 18.73 -24.73
CA ASP A 44 -41.44 18.05 -23.90
C ASP A 44 -40.95 19.00 -22.78
N ALA A 45 -40.54 18.45 -21.64
CA ALA A 45 -39.97 19.24 -20.56
C ALA A 45 -38.53 19.63 -20.88
N THR A 46 -38.10 20.78 -20.36
CA THR A 46 -36.72 21.24 -20.43
C THR A 46 -36.17 21.41 -19.02
N LEU A 47 -34.92 21.88 -18.89
CA LEU A 47 -34.35 22.28 -17.59
C LEU A 47 -35.01 23.54 -16.99
N GLN A 48 -35.91 24.21 -17.72
CA GLN A 48 -36.58 25.45 -17.32
C GLN A 48 -38.12 25.36 -17.38
N ASP A 49 -38.65 24.62 -18.35
CA ASP A 49 -40.09 24.51 -18.66
C ASP A 49 -40.66 23.11 -18.37
N LYS A 50 -41.94 23.07 -18.03
CA LYS A 50 -42.66 21.83 -17.68
C LYS A 50 -43.29 21.19 -18.92
N GLY A 51 -43.12 19.88 -19.07
CA GLY A 51 -43.66 19.08 -20.17
C GLY A 51 -43.59 17.58 -19.90
N PHE A 52 -43.63 16.75 -20.94
CA PHE A 52 -43.39 15.30 -20.84
C PHE A 52 -41.89 14.95 -20.99
N VAL A 53 -41.48 13.79 -20.48
CA VAL A 53 -40.09 13.30 -20.58
C VAL A 53 -40.07 11.79 -20.82
N ILE A 54 -39.14 11.34 -21.67
CA ILE A 54 -38.90 9.91 -21.92
C ILE A 54 -37.91 9.38 -20.88
N LEU A 55 -38.21 8.24 -20.24
CA LEU A 55 -37.35 7.65 -19.21
C LEU A 55 -36.27 6.74 -19.82
N SER A 56 -35.01 6.93 -19.42
CA SER A 56 -33.87 6.08 -19.80
C SER A 56 -33.33 5.27 -18.62
N ASN A 57 -32.95 4.01 -18.90
CA ASN A 57 -32.19 3.17 -17.98
C ASN A 57 -30.69 3.14 -18.30
N ASP A 58 -30.25 3.93 -19.27
CA ASP A 58 -28.84 4.10 -19.63
C ASP A 58 -28.07 4.83 -18.52
N VAL A 59 -26.77 4.54 -18.40
CA VAL A 59 -25.83 5.04 -17.39
C VAL A 59 -24.68 5.85 -18.00
N GLY A 60 -24.59 5.92 -19.34
CA GLY A 60 -23.63 6.72 -20.09
C GLY A 60 -24.29 7.52 -21.22
N SER A 61 -25.50 8.02 -20.98
CA SER A 61 -26.30 8.76 -21.97
C SER A 61 -26.00 10.26 -21.93
N ASP A 62 -25.58 10.82 -23.06
CA ASP A 62 -25.44 12.26 -23.28
C ASP A 62 -26.77 12.95 -23.69
N SER A 63 -27.92 12.32 -23.39
CA SER A 63 -29.24 12.76 -23.88
C SER A 63 -29.88 13.82 -22.97
N GLU A 64 -29.99 15.05 -23.50
CA GLU A 64 -30.68 16.16 -22.80
C GLU A 64 -32.21 16.04 -22.80
N THR A 65 -32.80 15.14 -23.61
CA THR A 65 -34.26 14.96 -23.76
C THR A 65 -34.83 13.78 -22.98
N MET A 66 -34.00 13.06 -22.22
CA MET A 66 -34.39 11.87 -21.46
C MET A 66 -34.02 11.99 -19.97
N ALA A 67 -34.91 11.55 -19.08
CA ALA A 67 -34.63 11.49 -17.64
C ALA A 67 -34.13 10.10 -17.22
N ALA A 68 -33.04 10.06 -16.45
CA ALA A 68 -32.52 8.82 -15.87
C ALA A 68 -33.50 8.23 -14.83
N THR A 69 -33.73 6.92 -14.89
CA THR A 69 -34.53 6.23 -13.86
C THR A 69 -33.75 6.05 -12.55
N PRO A 70 -34.44 5.77 -11.42
CA PRO A 70 -33.78 5.33 -10.18
C PRO A 70 -32.89 4.08 -10.33
N LYS A 71 -33.12 3.25 -11.37
CA LYS A 71 -32.26 2.11 -11.70
C LYS A 71 -30.91 2.57 -12.26
N ALA A 72 -30.92 3.52 -13.21
CA ALA A 72 -29.70 4.11 -13.76
C ALA A 72 -28.91 4.85 -12.67
N VAL A 73 -29.56 5.73 -11.90
CA VAL A 73 -28.94 6.48 -10.79
C VAL A 73 -28.33 5.55 -9.75
N LYS A 74 -28.99 4.44 -9.39
CA LYS A 74 -28.43 3.45 -8.45
C LYS A 74 -27.18 2.75 -9.01
N ALA A 75 -27.14 2.46 -10.30
CA ALA A 75 -25.97 1.84 -10.94
C ALA A 75 -24.78 2.81 -11.00
N VAL A 76 -25.01 4.08 -11.39
CA VAL A 76 -23.99 5.14 -11.37
C VAL A 76 -23.47 5.36 -9.94
N LYS A 77 -24.34 5.41 -8.93
CA LYS A 77 -23.90 5.53 -7.53
C LYS A 77 -23.04 4.35 -7.08
N ALA A 78 -23.41 3.12 -7.45
CA ALA A 78 -22.61 1.94 -7.09
C ALA A 78 -21.20 1.97 -7.70
N ALA A 79 -21.05 2.46 -8.94
CA ALA A 79 -19.75 2.68 -9.56
C ALA A 79 -18.95 3.82 -8.88
N TYR A 80 -19.60 4.91 -8.53
CA TYR A 80 -18.99 6.03 -7.79
C TYR A 80 -18.52 5.62 -6.40
N ASP A 81 -19.35 4.88 -5.64
CA ASP A 81 -19.00 4.33 -4.33
C ASP A 81 -17.79 3.38 -4.44
N LEU A 82 -17.74 2.52 -5.47
CA LEU A 82 -16.61 1.63 -5.73
C LEU A 82 -15.33 2.40 -6.08
N ALA A 83 -15.43 3.47 -6.87
CA ALA A 83 -14.29 4.32 -7.24
C ALA A 83 -13.68 5.04 -6.03
N ASN A 84 -14.53 5.57 -5.13
CA ASN A 84 -14.06 6.20 -3.88
C ASN A 84 -13.38 5.16 -2.97
N ASN A 85 -13.99 3.99 -2.76
CA ASN A 85 -13.37 2.91 -1.98
C ASN A 85 -12.01 2.49 -2.57
N ALA A 86 -11.86 2.45 -3.90
CA ALA A 86 -10.59 2.15 -4.55
C ALA A 86 -9.53 3.24 -4.33
N ASN A 87 -9.93 4.52 -4.41
CA ASN A 87 -9.07 5.67 -4.11
C ASN A 87 -8.60 5.68 -2.65
N ASP A 88 -9.51 5.45 -1.71
CA ASP A 88 -9.19 5.47 -0.26
C ASP A 88 -8.28 4.30 0.12
N ASN A 89 -8.52 3.11 -0.44
CA ASN A 89 -7.60 1.98 -0.32
C ASN A 89 -6.21 2.27 -0.92
N ALA A 90 -6.12 3.01 -2.03
CA ALA A 90 -4.84 3.42 -2.62
C ALA A 90 -4.07 4.42 -1.73
N ASN A 91 -4.77 5.28 -1.01
CA ASN A 91 -4.19 6.27 -0.09
C ASN A 91 -3.77 5.65 1.26
N LEU A 92 -4.38 4.53 1.67
CA LEU A 92 -4.00 3.77 2.87
C LEU A 92 -2.92 2.70 2.61
N ALA A 93 -2.56 2.45 1.35
CA ALA A 93 -1.59 1.42 0.98
C ALA A 93 -0.14 1.82 1.31
N LEU A 94 0.65 0.87 1.85
CA LEU A 94 2.09 1.04 2.12
C LEU A 94 2.83 1.61 0.90
N PRO A 95 3.71 2.63 1.06
CA PRO A 95 4.42 3.23 -0.06
C PRO A 95 5.20 2.20 -0.90
N VAL A 96 5.21 2.42 -2.22
CA VAL A 96 5.93 1.57 -3.18
C VAL A 96 7.42 1.60 -2.85
N GLY A 97 8.09 0.45 -2.86
CA GLY A 97 9.50 0.33 -2.50
C GLY A 97 9.82 0.24 -1.00
N VAL A 98 8.85 0.21 -0.09
CA VAL A 98 9.11 -0.11 1.34
C VAL A 98 9.30 -1.62 1.53
N PRO A 99 10.45 -2.10 2.06
CA PRO A 99 10.65 -3.52 2.35
C PRO A 99 9.81 -3.98 3.54
N VAL A 100 9.08 -5.08 3.37
CA VAL A 100 8.20 -5.69 4.38
C VAL A 100 8.58 -7.16 4.61
N PRO A 101 8.63 -7.66 5.85
CA PRO A 101 8.81 -9.08 6.14
C PRO A 101 7.63 -9.93 5.63
N TRP A 102 7.93 -10.99 4.89
CA TRP A 102 6.98 -11.92 4.29
C TRP A 102 7.28 -13.38 4.68
N PRO A 103 6.28 -14.17 5.14
CA PRO A 103 6.53 -15.46 5.80
C PRO A 103 6.70 -16.67 4.85
N THR A 104 6.59 -16.50 3.53
CA THR A 104 6.72 -17.61 2.56
C THR A 104 7.76 -17.32 1.49
N GLU A 105 8.20 -18.37 0.79
CA GLU A 105 9.19 -18.28 -0.30
C GLU A 105 8.69 -17.44 -1.47
N ASN A 106 7.39 -17.51 -1.78
CA ASN A 106 6.77 -16.83 -2.91
C ASN A 106 6.02 -15.56 -2.45
N PRO A 107 6.33 -14.37 -2.99
CA PRO A 107 5.60 -13.13 -2.70
C PRO A 107 4.18 -13.15 -3.31
N PRO A 108 3.26 -12.28 -2.86
CA PRO A 108 1.99 -12.05 -3.54
C PRO A 108 2.18 -11.44 -4.93
N GLU A 109 1.17 -11.55 -5.79
CA GLU A 109 1.16 -10.84 -7.06
C GLU A 109 1.30 -9.32 -6.86
N GLY A 110 2.12 -8.67 -7.68
CA GLY A 110 2.43 -7.24 -7.56
C GLY A 110 3.55 -6.90 -6.56
N TRP A 111 4.19 -7.90 -5.95
CA TRP A 111 5.34 -7.73 -5.06
C TRP A 111 6.59 -8.43 -5.61
N LEU A 112 7.78 -7.91 -5.25
CA LEU A 112 9.09 -8.43 -5.66
C LEU A 112 9.94 -8.70 -4.41
N ILE A 113 10.87 -9.66 -4.47
CA ILE A 113 11.78 -10.00 -3.37
C ILE A 113 13.00 -9.07 -3.40
N CYS A 114 13.46 -8.61 -2.24
CA CYS A 114 14.73 -7.90 -2.07
C CYS A 114 15.91 -8.87 -2.03
N ASN A 115 16.31 -9.36 -3.19
CA ASN A 115 17.34 -10.40 -3.38
C ASN A 115 18.50 -9.96 -4.31
N GLY A 116 18.56 -8.68 -4.69
CA GLY A 116 19.53 -8.14 -5.66
C GLY A 116 19.07 -8.12 -7.12
N ASP A 117 17.85 -8.57 -7.45
CA ASP A 117 17.39 -8.65 -8.84
C ASP A 117 17.12 -7.28 -9.50
N LEU A 118 17.23 -7.27 -10.83
CA LEU A 118 16.80 -6.19 -11.71
C LEU A 118 15.27 -6.15 -11.84
N PHE A 119 14.70 -4.96 -11.94
CA PHE A 119 13.28 -4.74 -12.24
C PHE A 119 13.08 -3.76 -13.40
N ASP A 120 11.95 -3.90 -14.10
CA ASP A 120 11.56 -3.02 -15.19
C ASP A 120 11.08 -1.66 -14.64
N THR A 121 11.91 -0.63 -14.80
CA THR A 121 11.65 0.74 -14.34
C THR A 121 10.56 1.46 -15.15
N ALA A 122 10.30 1.04 -16.39
CA ALA A 122 9.23 1.61 -17.21
C ALA A 122 7.85 1.01 -16.83
N LYS A 123 7.82 -0.29 -16.47
CA LYS A 123 6.65 -0.97 -15.92
C LYS A 123 6.35 -0.54 -14.47
N TYR A 124 7.39 -0.26 -13.68
CA TYR A 124 7.27 0.08 -12.25
C TYR A 124 7.88 1.45 -11.91
N PRO A 125 7.36 2.56 -12.49
CA PRO A 125 7.97 3.90 -12.35
C PRO A 125 7.95 4.42 -10.91
N LYS A 126 6.95 4.05 -10.09
CA LYS A 126 6.94 4.39 -8.66
C LYS A 126 8.05 3.68 -7.87
N LEU A 127 8.38 2.44 -8.24
CA LEU A 127 9.48 1.69 -7.64
C LEU A 127 10.84 2.24 -8.09
N ALA A 128 10.93 2.72 -9.34
CA ALA A 128 12.11 3.42 -9.86
C ALA A 128 12.40 4.75 -9.13
N LEU A 129 11.41 5.40 -8.53
CA LEU A 129 11.64 6.57 -7.65
C LEU A 129 12.30 6.18 -6.32
N ALA A 130 12.02 4.98 -5.80
CA ALA A 130 12.65 4.46 -4.58
C ALA A 130 14.03 3.82 -4.85
N TYR A 131 14.18 3.15 -6.00
CA TYR A 131 15.39 2.47 -6.42
C TYR A 131 15.79 2.88 -7.86
N PRO A 132 16.41 4.07 -8.06
CA PRO A 132 16.71 4.62 -9.39
C PRO A 132 17.70 3.82 -10.25
N SER A 133 18.40 2.85 -9.65
CA SER A 133 19.27 1.90 -10.34
C SER A 133 18.52 0.86 -11.19
N GLY A 134 17.20 0.67 -10.96
CA GLY A 134 16.48 -0.48 -11.49
C GLY A 134 16.88 -1.82 -10.86
N ILE A 135 17.60 -1.78 -9.73
CA ILE A 135 18.09 -2.95 -8.98
C ILE A 135 17.54 -2.87 -7.56
N LEU A 136 16.94 -3.96 -7.07
CA LEU A 136 16.50 -4.06 -5.68
C LEU A 136 17.69 -4.32 -4.74
N PRO A 137 17.65 -3.85 -3.47
CA PRO A 137 18.66 -4.25 -2.50
C PRO A 137 18.60 -5.76 -2.28
N ASP A 138 19.76 -6.40 -2.11
CA ASP A 138 19.81 -7.74 -1.54
C ASP A 138 19.75 -7.62 -0.02
N LEU A 139 18.69 -8.16 0.59
CA LEU A 139 18.45 -8.11 2.03
C LEU A 139 18.47 -9.52 2.67
N ARG A 140 19.03 -10.52 1.96
CA ARG A 140 19.08 -11.91 2.42
C ARG A 140 20.10 -12.08 3.55
N GLY A 141 19.60 -12.07 4.80
CA GLY A 141 20.42 -12.15 6.01
C GLY A 141 20.72 -10.80 6.65
N GLU A 142 20.33 -9.70 6.00
CA GLU A 142 20.61 -8.33 6.45
C GLU A 142 19.65 -7.85 7.53
N PHE A 143 20.14 -7.00 8.43
CA PHE A 143 19.32 -6.29 9.43
C PHE A 143 19.12 -4.82 9.00
N ILE A 144 17.88 -4.47 8.67
CA ILE A 144 17.53 -3.06 8.38
C ILE A 144 17.63 -2.23 9.66
N ARG A 145 18.42 -1.15 9.61
CA ARG A 145 18.52 -0.13 10.67
C ARG A 145 18.02 1.24 10.19
N GLY A 146 17.70 2.11 11.14
CA GLY A 146 17.51 3.54 10.84
C GLY A 146 18.81 4.17 10.30
N TRP A 147 18.66 5.01 9.28
CA TRP A 147 19.74 5.88 8.80
C TRP A 147 19.93 7.05 9.75
N ASP A 148 21.18 7.38 10.02
CA ASP A 148 21.60 8.44 10.92
C ASP A 148 21.89 9.72 10.12
N THR A 149 20.84 10.49 9.86
CA THR A 149 20.89 11.71 9.04
C THR A 149 21.82 12.79 9.61
N GLU A 150 22.05 12.79 10.93
CA GLU A 150 22.91 13.76 11.62
C GLU A 150 24.34 13.24 11.85
N GLY A 151 24.59 11.94 11.64
CA GLY A 151 25.91 11.32 11.75
C GLY A 151 26.45 11.26 13.19
N ILE A 152 25.58 11.19 14.19
CA ILE A 152 25.94 11.19 15.62
C ILE A 152 26.35 9.79 16.12
N ILE A 153 25.79 8.75 15.52
CA ILE A 153 25.89 7.33 15.92
C ILE A 153 26.73 6.53 14.91
N ASP A 154 26.61 6.81 13.61
CA ASP A 154 27.35 6.13 12.55
C ASP A 154 27.85 7.15 11.47
N PRO A 155 28.89 7.94 11.80
CA PRO A 155 29.31 9.07 10.98
C PRO A 155 29.79 8.64 9.58
N GLY A 156 29.36 9.37 8.56
CA GLY A 156 29.76 9.10 7.16
C GLY A 156 28.92 8.05 6.43
N ARG A 157 27.85 7.53 7.04
CA ARG A 157 26.94 6.57 6.41
C ARG A 157 26.01 7.19 5.36
N THR A 158 25.90 6.51 4.21
CA THR A 158 24.86 6.77 3.21
C THR A 158 23.72 5.76 3.32
N LEU A 159 22.53 6.14 2.83
CA LEU A 159 21.40 5.22 2.63
C LEU A 159 21.83 3.99 1.80
N LEU A 160 21.24 2.83 2.12
CA LEU A 160 21.48 1.53 1.48
C LEU A 160 22.95 1.02 1.49
N SER A 161 23.83 1.61 2.30
CA SER A 161 25.21 1.10 2.46
C SER A 161 25.28 -0.08 3.45
N PRO A 162 25.90 -1.22 3.08
CA PRO A 162 25.96 -2.41 3.95
C PRO A 162 26.95 -2.26 5.11
N GLN A 163 26.74 -3.00 6.19
CA GLN A 163 27.56 -2.97 7.40
C GLN A 163 27.84 -4.40 7.86
N THR A 164 29.12 -4.78 7.94
CA THR A 164 29.53 -6.06 8.55
C THR A 164 29.20 -6.06 10.04
N ASP A 165 29.09 -7.25 10.63
CA ASP A 165 28.86 -7.39 12.06
C ASP A 165 30.04 -6.86 12.90
N ALA A 166 29.74 -6.50 14.15
CA ALA A 166 30.72 -6.07 15.13
C ALA A 166 30.27 -6.44 16.55
N ILE A 167 31.18 -6.96 17.35
CA ILE A 167 31.00 -7.13 18.80
C ILE A 167 31.47 -5.89 19.56
N GLN A 168 30.89 -5.67 20.75
CA GLN A 168 31.49 -4.75 21.72
C GLN A 168 32.82 -5.33 22.24
N ASN A 169 33.72 -4.45 22.69
CA ASN A 169 35.04 -4.83 23.19
C ASN A 169 34.95 -5.79 24.39
N ILE A 170 35.57 -6.97 24.30
CA ILE A 170 35.64 -7.96 25.38
C ILE A 170 36.95 -7.75 26.14
N VAL A 171 36.85 -7.27 27.38
CA VAL A 171 38.00 -7.01 28.25
C VAL A 171 38.22 -8.13 29.27
N GLY A 172 39.47 -8.33 29.65
CA GLY A 172 39.91 -9.24 30.70
C GLY A 172 41.41 -9.11 30.93
N THR A 173 41.89 -9.69 32.02
CA THR A 173 43.30 -9.64 32.43
C THR A 173 43.77 -11.04 32.76
N PHE A 174 45.00 -11.38 32.37
CA PHE A 174 45.74 -12.48 32.98
C PHE A 174 47.05 -11.95 33.57
N GLY A 175 47.57 -12.63 34.60
CA GLY A 175 48.74 -12.17 35.34
C GLY A 175 49.23 -13.19 36.37
N ARG A 176 50.33 -12.85 37.06
CA ARG A 176 51.08 -13.79 37.93
C ARG A 176 51.51 -15.05 37.17
N THR A 177 51.97 -14.89 35.93
CA THR A 177 52.18 -15.96 34.95
C THR A 177 53.39 -16.88 35.21
N GLN A 178 54.33 -16.44 36.06
CA GLN A 178 55.55 -17.17 36.44
C GLN A 178 55.99 -16.75 37.85
N LEU A 179 56.57 -17.67 38.63
CA LEU A 179 57.13 -17.43 39.98
C LEU A 179 56.14 -16.97 41.09
N PHE A 180 54.83 -17.10 40.86
CA PHE A 180 53.79 -16.95 41.89
C PHE A 180 53.13 -18.30 42.19
N GLN A 181 52.57 -18.45 43.40
CA GLN A 181 51.82 -19.66 43.79
C GLN A 181 50.36 -19.62 43.30
N ASP A 182 49.85 -18.43 42.98
CA ASP A 182 48.51 -18.16 42.53
C ASP A 182 48.51 -17.37 41.21
N TYR A 183 47.51 -17.60 40.36
CA TYR A 183 47.36 -16.89 39.08
C TYR A 183 46.26 -15.82 39.17
N VAL A 184 46.33 -14.80 38.31
CA VAL A 184 45.25 -13.81 38.12
C VAL A 184 44.61 -14.05 36.77
N ALA A 185 43.27 -14.17 36.73
CA ALA A 185 42.47 -14.29 35.52
C ALA A 185 41.15 -13.52 35.65
N SER A 186 40.70 -12.88 34.58
CA SER A 186 39.37 -12.26 34.49
C SER A 186 38.81 -12.24 33.06
N GLY A 187 37.48 -12.20 32.95
CA GLY A 187 36.78 -12.20 31.68
C GLY A 187 37.04 -13.48 30.86
N PRO A 188 37.38 -13.37 29.56
CA PRO A 188 37.58 -14.51 28.67
C PRO A 188 38.85 -15.31 28.97
N PHE A 189 39.76 -14.83 29.83
CA PHE A 189 41.00 -15.53 30.12
C PHE A 189 40.82 -16.64 31.16
N GLN A 190 41.53 -17.76 30.96
CA GLN A 190 41.68 -18.84 31.92
C GLN A 190 43.06 -19.48 31.77
N GLN A 191 43.64 -19.98 32.87
CA GLN A 191 44.76 -20.91 32.79
C GLN A 191 44.24 -22.28 32.32
N SER A 192 44.73 -22.78 31.17
CA SER A 192 44.37 -24.09 30.63
C SER A 192 45.26 -25.22 31.15
N ASN A 193 46.54 -24.92 31.41
CA ASN A 193 47.55 -25.88 31.83
C ASN A 193 48.63 -25.20 32.71
N SER A 194 49.39 -25.99 33.45
CA SER A 194 50.51 -25.54 34.28
C SER A 194 51.64 -26.56 34.23
N LEU A 195 52.70 -26.26 33.48
CA LEU A 195 53.85 -27.16 33.39
C LEU A 195 54.76 -26.98 34.61
N LEU A 196 54.98 -28.07 35.36
CA LEU A 196 55.88 -28.15 36.54
C LEU A 196 57.32 -28.53 36.16
N SER A 197 58.26 -27.83 36.78
CA SER A 197 59.17 -26.92 36.05
C SER A 197 59.52 -25.80 37.06
N ASN A 198 60.72 -25.54 37.60
CA ASN A 198 62.02 -26.22 37.54
C ASN A 198 63.21 -25.20 37.62
N GLY A 199 63.32 -24.21 36.73
CA GLY A 199 64.39 -23.20 36.75
C GLY A 199 64.28 -22.10 35.68
N LEU A 200 64.71 -20.85 35.99
CA LEU A 200 65.03 -19.84 34.96
C LEU A 200 66.39 -20.22 34.34
N HIS A 201 66.41 -21.38 33.68
CA HIS A 201 67.59 -22.05 33.18
C HIS A 201 67.21 -22.81 31.91
N PRO A 202 68.10 -22.90 30.89
CA PRO A 202 67.82 -23.72 29.71
C PRO A 202 67.48 -25.16 30.07
N SER A 203 66.40 -25.68 29.51
CA SER A 203 65.98 -27.07 29.69
C SER A 203 66.82 -28.02 28.83
N PRO A 204 67.21 -29.21 29.34
CA PRO A 204 67.87 -30.25 28.55
C PRO A 204 66.87 -31.13 27.77
N THR A 205 65.56 -30.97 27.96
CA THR A 205 64.49 -31.67 27.23
C THR A 205 63.41 -30.67 26.80
N GLN A 206 62.33 -31.12 26.12
CA GLN A 206 61.22 -30.22 25.78
C GLN A 206 60.30 -29.93 26.99
N ASP A 207 60.39 -30.74 28.06
CA ASP A 207 59.32 -30.88 29.06
C ASP A 207 59.73 -30.41 30.48
N SER A 208 60.66 -29.46 30.65
CA SER A 208 61.07 -28.97 32.00
C SER A 208 61.77 -27.58 32.07
N GLY A 209 61.02 -26.47 32.25
CA GLY A 209 61.51 -25.06 32.37
C GLY A 209 61.38 -24.46 33.80
N TYR A 210 60.85 -23.23 34.00
CA TYR A 210 60.14 -22.83 35.25
C TYR A 210 58.69 -22.38 35.00
N GLY A 211 57.72 -23.06 35.61
CA GLY A 211 56.36 -22.59 35.93
C GLY A 211 55.66 -21.87 34.78
N ALA A 212 55.55 -22.52 33.63
CA ALA A 212 54.91 -21.95 32.45
C ALA A 212 53.40 -22.25 32.49
N SER A 213 52.61 -21.19 32.64
CA SER A 213 51.14 -21.25 32.58
C SER A 213 50.68 -21.11 31.13
N GLU A 214 49.95 -22.09 30.60
CA GLU A 214 49.24 -21.91 29.34
C GLU A 214 47.95 -21.15 29.59
N TRP A 215 47.64 -20.19 28.71
CA TRP A 215 46.50 -19.29 28.83
C TRP A 215 45.59 -19.44 27.62
N THR A 216 44.33 -19.79 27.85
CA THR A 216 43.28 -19.72 26.84
C THR A 216 42.52 -18.41 26.94
N PHE A 217 42.25 -17.82 25.79
CA PHE A 217 41.16 -16.87 25.59
C PHE A 217 39.95 -17.66 25.10
N ASP A 218 38.86 -17.64 25.84
CA ASP A 218 37.57 -18.17 25.43
C ASP A 218 36.47 -17.13 25.65
N ALA A 219 35.97 -16.58 24.54
CA ALA A 219 34.89 -15.61 24.54
C ALA A 219 33.58 -16.17 25.14
N SER A 220 33.36 -17.50 25.15
CA SER A 220 32.15 -18.13 25.71
C SER A 220 31.96 -17.82 27.21
N ARG A 221 33.07 -17.51 27.90
CA ARG A 221 33.13 -17.14 29.33
C ARG A 221 32.62 -15.72 29.61
N ALA A 222 32.48 -14.88 28.59
CA ALA A 222 32.04 -13.49 28.69
C ALA A 222 30.76 -13.19 27.90
N VAL A 223 30.58 -13.85 26.74
CA VAL A 223 29.44 -13.67 25.84
C VAL A 223 29.01 -15.02 25.25
N ARG A 224 27.79 -15.11 24.70
CA ARG A 224 27.40 -16.30 23.91
C ARG A 224 28.09 -16.26 22.55
N THR A 225 28.70 -17.37 22.15
CA THR A 225 29.43 -17.51 20.89
C THR A 225 28.63 -18.30 19.83
N ALA A 226 28.94 -18.04 18.57
CA ALA A 226 28.45 -18.74 17.38
C ALA A 226 29.47 -18.49 16.23
N MET A 227 29.22 -19.02 15.02
CA MET A 227 30.03 -18.71 13.84
C MET A 227 29.80 -17.30 13.26
N GLU A 228 28.85 -16.55 13.82
CA GLU A 228 28.30 -15.30 13.29
C GLU A 228 27.80 -14.44 14.48
N THR A 229 28.10 -13.14 14.50
CA THR A 229 27.58 -12.25 15.55
C THR A 229 26.15 -11.82 15.22
N ARG A 230 25.16 -12.43 15.87
CA ARG A 230 23.75 -12.04 15.65
C ARG A 230 22.86 -12.13 16.89
N PRO A 231 21.79 -11.31 16.97
CA PRO A 231 20.70 -11.52 17.92
C PRO A 231 19.94 -12.81 17.61
N ARG A 232 19.04 -13.22 18.53
CA ARG A 232 17.99 -14.19 18.19
C ARG A 232 17.04 -13.53 17.19
N ASN A 233 16.84 -14.17 16.05
CA ASN A 233 15.98 -13.71 14.97
C ASN A 233 15.07 -14.85 14.45
N ILE A 234 14.18 -14.52 13.52
CA ILE A 234 13.41 -15.47 12.71
C ILE A 234 13.55 -14.97 11.26
N ALA A 235 13.87 -15.86 10.32
CA ALA A 235 13.99 -15.51 8.92
C ALA A 235 12.62 -15.26 8.27
N PHE A 236 12.51 -14.15 7.54
CA PHE A 236 11.41 -13.79 6.66
C PHE A 236 12.04 -13.31 5.34
N ASN A 237 11.33 -13.45 4.22
CA ASN A 237 11.72 -12.74 3.00
C ASN A 237 11.44 -11.25 3.16
N TYR A 238 12.33 -10.37 2.68
CA TYR A 238 11.98 -8.97 2.49
C TYR A 238 11.36 -8.79 1.10
N ILE A 239 10.18 -8.17 1.02
CA ILE A 239 9.47 -7.91 -0.23
C ILE A 239 9.08 -6.45 -0.37
N VAL A 240 9.01 -5.94 -1.59
CA VAL A 240 8.56 -4.58 -1.92
C VAL A 240 7.35 -4.60 -2.85
N ARG A 241 6.38 -3.71 -2.62
CA ARG A 241 5.28 -3.46 -3.56
C ARG A 241 5.84 -2.81 -4.82
N ALA A 242 5.38 -3.24 -6.00
CA ALA A 242 5.90 -2.77 -7.29
C ALA A 242 5.08 -1.62 -7.94
N ALA A 243 3.80 -1.47 -7.60
CA ALA A 243 2.89 -0.45 -8.17
C ALA A 243 1.88 0.09 -7.14
#